data_AF-A0A7C3PI34-F1
#
_entry.id   AF-A0A7C3PI34-F1
#
_cell.length_a   1.000
_cell.length_b   1.000
_cell.length_c   1.000
_cell.angle_alpha   90.00
_cell.angle_beta   90.00
_cell.angle_gamma   90.00
#
_symmetry.space_group_name_H-M   'P 1'
#
loop_
_entity.id
_entity.type
_entity.pdbx_description
1 polymer ?
#
loop_
_entity_poly.entity_id
_entity_poly.type
_entity_poly.pdbx_seq_one_letter_code
_entity_poly.pdbx_strand_id
1 'polypeptide(L)'
;MPAQSATPFLAELLEANFDTTQEVRYAIHQDVLWGVFQHSVAGLSPADFAAALQRLLVLKQQGIDACFTQLIEKRVRQIISLAKQQGQSMDATLQTLDHFYEEGVMGDMSLGTGAKEETLAAWRYQLERLWDEVE
;
A
#
# COMPACT_ATOMS: atom_id res chain seq x y z
N MET A 1 -7.83 4.14 -10.53
CA MET A 1 -6.37 4.09 -10.77
C MET A 1 -6.09 3.05 -11.85
N PRO A 2 -5.12 3.25 -12.77
CA PRO A 2 -4.73 2.25 -13.76
C PRO A 2 -4.22 0.95 -13.11
N ALA A 3 -4.45 -0.20 -13.74
CA ALA A 3 -4.02 -1.49 -13.22
C ALA A 3 -2.49 -1.60 -13.08
N GLN A 4 -1.75 -1.01 -14.01
CA GLN A 4 -0.28 -0.97 -13.95
C GLN A 4 0.20 -0.30 -12.64
N SER A 5 -0.44 0.80 -12.26
CA SER A 5 -0.19 1.51 -11.00
C SER A 5 -0.61 0.72 -9.75
N ALA A 6 -1.53 -0.23 -9.88
CA ALA A 6 -1.96 -1.08 -8.77
C ALA A 6 -1.09 -2.34 -8.59
N THR A 7 -0.33 -2.71 -9.64
CA THR A 7 0.40 -3.98 -9.72
C THR A 7 1.38 -4.20 -8.56
N PRO A 8 2.14 -3.18 -8.10
CA PRO A 8 3.07 -3.37 -6.98
C PRO A 8 2.40 -3.71 -5.64
N PHE A 9 1.10 -3.43 -5.51
CA PHE A 9 0.32 -3.61 -4.28
C PHE A 9 -0.57 -4.85 -4.32
N LEU A 10 -0.44 -5.73 -5.32
CA LEU A 10 -1.36 -6.85 -5.51
C LEU A 10 -1.46 -7.76 -4.27
N ALA A 11 -0.35 -8.01 -3.59
CA ALA A 11 -0.35 -8.83 -2.38
C ALA A 11 -1.15 -8.14 -1.26
N GLU A 12 -0.91 -6.86 -1.02
CA GLU A 12 -1.58 -6.06 -0.01
C GLU A 12 -3.08 -5.88 -0.33
N LEU A 13 -3.43 -5.70 -1.60
CA LEU A 13 -4.83 -5.63 -2.06
C LEU A 13 -5.57 -6.96 -1.82
N LEU A 14 -4.91 -8.10 -2.05
CA LEU A 14 -5.47 -9.42 -1.76
C LEU A 14 -5.60 -9.68 -0.26
N GLU A 15 -4.64 -9.22 0.53
CA GLU A 15 -4.68 -9.28 2.00
C GLU A 15 -5.84 -8.43 2.54
N ALA A 16 -5.99 -7.19 2.06
CA ALA A 16 -7.13 -6.33 2.41
C ALA A 16 -8.48 -6.94 1.98
N ASN A 17 -8.52 -7.59 0.81
CA ASN A 17 -9.69 -8.35 0.34
C ASN A 17 -10.12 -9.45 1.31
N PHE A 18 -9.15 -10.04 2.02
CA PHE A 18 -9.40 -11.12 2.95
C PHE A 18 -9.80 -10.59 4.34
N ASP A 19 -9.07 -9.61 4.86
CA ASP A 19 -9.17 -9.22 6.27
C ASP A 19 -10.09 -8.01 6.55
N THR A 20 -10.14 -7.02 5.65
CA THR A 20 -10.63 -5.68 6.01
C THR A 20 -11.82 -5.18 5.19
N THR A 21 -11.90 -5.57 3.92
CA THR A 21 -12.87 -5.00 2.97
C THR A 21 -14.29 -5.58 3.10
N GLN A 22 -14.46 -6.71 3.81
CA GLN A 22 -15.75 -7.34 4.12
C GLN A 22 -16.60 -7.65 2.87
N GLU A 23 -17.79 -7.05 2.73
CA GLU A 23 -18.66 -7.31 1.57
C GLU A 23 -18.19 -6.66 0.26
N VAL A 24 -17.27 -5.71 0.34
CA VAL A 24 -16.63 -5.08 -0.84
C VAL A 24 -15.23 -5.64 -1.03
N ARG A 25 -14.66 -5.49 -2.23
CA ARG A 25 -13.28 -5.93 -2.51
C ARG A 25 -12.64 -5.13 -3.63
N TYR A 26 -11.32 -5.04 -3.62
CA TYR A 26 -10.53 -4.59 -4.76
C TYR A 26 -10.54 -5.63 -5.87
N ALA A 27 -10.65 -5.18 -7.13
CA ALA A 27 -10.52 -6.05 -8.30
C ALA A 27 -9.92 -5.28 -9.48
N ILE A 28 -9.22 -5.98 -10.38
CA ILE A 28 -8.73 -5.40 -11.62
C ILE A 28 -9.60 -5.87 -12.78
N HIS A 29 -10.10 -4.92 -13.56
CA HIS A 29 -10.86 -5.20 -14.79
C HIS A 29 -10.72 -4.01 -15.75
N GLN A 30 -10.58 -4.30 -17.05
CA GLN A 30 -10.38 -3.28 -18.10
C GLN A 30 -9.25 -2.28 -17.75
N ASP A 31 -8.09 -2.81 -17.34
CA ASP A 31 -6.90 -2.04 -16.98
C ASP A 31 -7.10 -0.97 -15.90
N VAL A 32 -8.11 -1.16 -15.03
CA VAL A 32 -8.42 -0.27 -13.91
C VAL A 32 -8.62 -1.06 -12.63
N LEU A 33 -8.16 -0.50 -11.52
CA LEU A 33 -8.49 -0.97 -10.17
C LEU A 33 -9.88 -0.45 -9.77
N TRP A 34 -10.76 -1.38 -9.38
CA TRP A 34 -12.14 -1.16 -8.95
C TRP A 34 -12.34 -1.55 -7.49
N GLY A 35 -13.25 -0.84 -6.83
CA GLY A 35 -13.98 -1.38 -5.68
C GLY A 35 -15.24 -2.07 -6.17
N VAL A 36 -15.43 -3.33 -5.79
CA VAL A 36 -16.51 -4.19 -6.30
C VAL A 36 -17.34 -4.72 -5.14
N PHE A 37 -18.66 -4.65 -5.29
CA PHE A 37 -19.63 -5.39 -4.50
C PHE A 37 -20.35 -6.36 -5.43
N GLN A 38 -20.47 -7.63 -5.02
CA GLN A 38 -21.16 -8.66 -5.78
C GLN A 38 -22.08 -9.43 -4.85
N HIS A 39 -23.37 -9.49 -5.20
CA HIS A 39 -24.39 -10.17 -4.39
C HIS A 39 -25.47 -10.78 -5.28
N SER A 40 -26.10 -11.86 -4.82
CA SER A 40 -27.26 -12.44 -5.49
C SER A 40 -28.47 -11.55 -5.30
N VAL A 41 -29.20 -11.23 -6.38
CA VAL A 41 -30.40 -10.39 -6.31
C VAL A 41 -31.49 -11.02 -5.44
N ALA A 42 -31.62 -12.35 -5.46
CA ALA A 42 -32.65 -13.06 -4.71
C ALA A 42 -32.52 -12.90 -3.18
N GLY A 43 -31.31 -12.64 -2.68
CA GLY A 43 -31.04 -12.44 -1.26
C GLY A 43 -30.68 -11.01 -0.89
N LEU A 44 -30.70 -10.07 -1.84
CA LEU A 44 -30.24 -8.70 -1.58
C LEU A 44 -31.34 -7.90 -0.91
N SER A 45 -31.15 -7.52 0.36
CA SER A 45 -32.04 -6.55 1.00
C SER A 45 -31.61 -5.10 0.71
N PRO A 46 -32.51 -4.11 0.85
CA PRO A 46 -32.15 -2.70 0.77
C PRO A 46 -31.08 -2.29 1.80
N ALA A 47 -31.07 -2.92 2.97
CA ALA A 47 -30.09 -2.63 4.02
C ALA A 47 -28.69 -3.11 3.63
N ASP A 48 -28.57 -4.31 3.07
CA ASP A 48 -27.30 -4.87 2.58
C ASP A 48 -26.73 -3.99 1.45
N PHE A 49 -27.59 -3.57 0.53
CA PHE A 49 -27.18 -2.70 -0.57
C PHE A 49 -26.71 -1.32 -0.08
N ALA A 50 -27.41 -0.72 0.89
CA ALA A 50 -27.01 0.55 1.48
C ALA A 50 -25.68 0.43 2.24
N ALA A 51 -25.47 -0.65 2.99
CA ALA A 51 -24.22 -0.92 3.69
C ALA A 51 -23.05 -1.08 2.71
N ALA A 52 -23.22 -1.88 1.65
CA ALA A 52 -22.22 -2.05 0.62
C ALA A 52 -21.85 -0.73 -0.09
N LEU A 53 -22.84 0.12 -0.39
CA LEU A 53 -22.59 1.45 -0.96
C LEU A 53 -21.76 2.34 -0.03
N GLN A 54 -22.09 2.39 1.26
CA GLN A 54 -21.31 3.15 2.24
C GLN A 54 -19.87 2.63 2.31
N ARG A 55 -19.66 1.32 2.28
CA ARG A 55 -18.31 0.74 2.26
C ARG A 55 -17.56 1.01 0.98
N LEU A 56 -18.20 0.97 -0.19
CA LEU A 56 -17.56 1.36 -1.44
C LEU A 56 -17.10 2.82 -1.42
N LEU A 57 -17.87 3.71 -0.78
CA LEU A 57 -17.47 5.10 -0.59
C LEU A 57 -16.26 5.23 0.33
N VAL A 58 -16.27 4.52 1.47
CA VAL A 58 -15.13 4.48 2.39
C VAL A 58 -13.89 3.91 1.71
N LEU A 59 -14.02 2.78 1.01
CA LEU A 59 -12.94 2.14 0.25
C LEU A 59 -12.37 3.09 -0.81
N LYS A 60 -13.23 3.83 -1.52
CA LYS A 60 -12.82 4.83 -2.49
C LYS A 60 -12.09 6.00 -1.84
N GLN A 61 -12.55 6.45 -0.66
CA GLN A 61 -11.95 7.56 0.07
C GLN A 61 -10.58 7.19 0.65
N GLN A 62 -10.44 5.96 1.17
CA GLN A 62 -9.17 5.40 1.65
C GLN A 62 -8.20 5.08 0.51
N GLY A 63 -8.72 4.85 -0.70
CA GLY A 63 -7.92 4.53 -1.87
C GLY A 63 -7.11 3.25 -1.63
N ILE A 64 -5.78 3.37 -1.75
CA ILE A 64 -4.82 2.28 -1.49
C ILE A 64 -3.83 2.64 -0.38
N ASP A 65 -4.11 3.69 0.41
CA ASP A 65 -3.14 4.26 1.36
C ASP A 65 -2.70 3.24 2.42
N ALA A 66 -3.63 2.41 2.89
CA ALA A 66 -3.33 1.32 3.81
C ALA A 66 -2.41 0.27 3.16
N CYS A 67 -2.70 -0.13 1.92
CA CYS A 67 -1.87 -1.07 1.17
C CYS A 67 -0.47 -0.49 0.91
N PHE A 68 -0.39 0.79 0.57
CA PHE A 68 0.86 1.51 0.37
C PHE A 68 1.70 1.55 1.66
N THR A 69 1.09 1.94 2.77
CA THR A 69 1.74 1.99 4.09
C THR A 69 2.28 0.61 4.47
N GLN A 70 1.48 -0.44 4.26
CA GLN A 70 1.86 -1.81 4.57
C GLN A 70 3.02 -2.30 3.68
N LEU A 71 2.99 -1.98 2.38
CA LEU A 71 4.07 -2.32 1.46
C LEU A 71 5.38 -1.64 1.87
N ILE A 72 5.34 -0.34 2.18
CA ILE A 72 6.52 0.41 2.65
C ILE A 72 7.06 -0.24 3.90
N GLU A 73 6.21 -0.54 4.89
CA GLU A 73 6.66 -1.15 6.13
C GLU A 73 7.39 -2.49 5.88
N LYS A 74 6.79 -3.39 5.08
CA LYS A 74 7.39 -4.68 4.71
C LYS A 74 8.77 -4.49 4.06
N ARG A 75 8.91 -3.51 3.16
CA ARG A 75 10.17 -3.21 2.46
C ARG A 75 11.21 -2.58 3.37
N VAL A 76 10.82 -1.60 4.18
CA VAL A 76 11.72 -0.95 5.14
C VAL A 76 12.28 -1.97 6.12
N ARG A 77 11.47 -2.90 6.64
CA ARG A 77 11.96 -3.98 7.51
C ARG A 77 13.04 -4.83 6.81
N GLN A 78 12.86 -5.15 5.52
CA GLN A 78 13.87 -5.87 4.73
C GLN A 78 15.17 -5.07 4.57
N ILE A 79 15.06 -3.76 4.29
CA ILE A 79 16.22 -2.87 4.17
C ILE A 79 16.99 -2.80 5.50
N ILE A 80 16.29 -2.60 6.61
CA ILE A 80 16.93 -2.51 7.94
C ILE A 80 17.63 -3.83 8.29
N SER A 81 16.97 -4.97 8.10
CA SER A 81 17.58 -6.27 8.41
C SER A 81 18.86 -6.50 7.60
N LEU A 82 18.83 -6.20 6.31
CA LEU A 82 20.01 -6.30 5.45
C LEU A 82 21.13 -5.31 5.86
N ALA A 83 20.78 -4.07 6.19
CA ALA A 83 21.71 -3.05 6.63
C ALA A 83 22.41 -3.45 7.95
N LYS A 84 21.65 -3.94 8.93
CA LYS A 84 22.20 -4.43 10.21
C LYS A 84 23.10 -5.64 10.03
N GLN A 85 22.75 -6.58 9.16
CA GLN A 85 23.61 -7.71 8.81
C GLN A 85 24.94 -7.26 8.19
N GLN A 86 24.94 -6.15 7.45
CA GLN A 86 26.13 -5.54 6.87
C GLN A 86 26.89 -4.62 7.85
N GLY A 87 26.41 -4.45 9.09
CA GLY A 87 27.00 -3.55 10.07
C GLY A 87 26.83 -2.07 9.74
N GLN A 88 25.86 -1.71 8.90
CA GLN A 88 25.57 -0.32 8.54
C GLN A 88 24.83 0.40 9.68
N SER A 89 25.07 1.71 9.81
CA SER A 89 24.31 2.57 10.72
C SER A 89 22.98 3.01 10.09
N MET A 90 22.07 3.51 10.93
CA MET A 90 20.81 4.10 10.47
C MET A 90 21.06 5.24 9.47
N ASP A 91 21.97 6.16 9.81
CA ASP A 91 22.31 7.30 8.95
C ASP A 91 22.84 6.87 7.58
N ALA A 92 23.69 5.84 7.53
CA ALA A 92 24.21 5.31 6.26
C ALA A 92 23.09 4.65 5.43
N THR A 93 22.14 4.01 6.11
CA THR A 93 20.98 3.38 5.45
C THR A 93 20.02 4.44 4.91
N LEU A 94 19.79 5.53 5.63
CA LEU A 94 18.98 6.68 5.18
C LEU A 94 19.60 7.33 3.94
N GLN A 95 20.91 7.54 3.93
CA GLN A 95 21.61 8.08 2.75
C GLN A 95 21.51 7.14 1.54
N THR A 96 21.59 5.82 1.76
CA THR A 96 21.42 4.83 0.69
C THR A 96 20.00 4.86 0.13
N LEU A 97 19.00 5.03 1.00
CA LEU A 97 17.60 5.15 0.62
C LEU A 97 17.34 6.41 -0.21
N ASP A 98 17.95 7.54 0.17
CA ASP A 98 17.91 8.78 -0.61
C ASP A 98 18.52 8.58 -2.00
N HIS A 99 19.65 7.87 -2.10
CA HIS A 99 20.28 7.59 -3.39
C HIS A 99 19.43 6.67 -4.27
N PHE A 100 18.86 5.59 -3.72
CA PHE A 100 17.94 4.70 -4.47
C PHE A 100 16.69 5.44 -4.95
N TYR A 101 16.28 6.47 -4.23
CA TYR A 101 15.19 7.34 -4.62
C TYR A 101 15.58 8.25 -5.79
N GLU A 102 16.75 8.88 -5.74
CA GLU A 102 17.31 9.71 -6.83
C GLU A 102 17.57 8.90 -8.11
N GLU A 103 18.04 7.67 -7.98
CA GLU A 103 18.31 6.75 -9.10
C GLU A 103 17.02 6.19 -9.73
N GLY A 104 15.84 6.48 -9.15
CA GLY A 104 14.57 5.98 -9.65
C GLY A 104 14.37 4.48 -9.44
N VAL A 105 15.23 3.82 -8.68
CA VAL A 105 15.09 2.40 -8.27
C VAL A 105 13.85 2.23 -7.39
N MET A 106 13.50 3.26 -6.62
CA MET A 106 12.25 3.38 -5.87
C MET A 106 11.13 4.06 -6.69
N GLY A 107 11.49 4.63 -7.85
CA GLY A 107 10.68 5.52 -8.68
C GLY A 107 9.55 4.86 -9.45
N ASP A 108 9.54 3.53 -9.55
CA ASP A 108 8.38 2.78 -10.06
C ASP A 108 7.23 2.71 -9.03
N MET A 109 7.43 3.27 -7.82
CA MET A 109 6.44 3.32 -6.74
C MET A 109 5.85 4.73 -6.49
N SER A 110 6.01 5.69 -7.41
CA SER A 110 5.35 7.01 -7.35
C SER A 110 3.83 6.94 -7.63
N LEU A 111 3.18 5.91 -7.09
CA LEU A 111 1.86 5.40 -7.46
C LEU A 111 0.78 5.73 -6.41
N GLY A 112 1.17 6.31 -5.28
CA GLY A 112 0.26 7.05 -4.41
C GLY A 112 0.09 8.47 -4.96
N THR A 113 -1.10 9.05 -4.83
CA THR A 113 -1.50 10.38 -5.33
C THR A 113 -0.70 11.58 -4.79
N GLY A 114 0.43 11.36 -4.10
CA GLY A 114 1.26 12.35 -3.43
C GLY A 114 2.52 12.75 -4.19
N ALA A 115 3.09 13.89 -3.81
CA ALA A 115 4.33 14.39 -4.37
C ALA A 115 5.49 13.42 -4.05
N LYS A 116 6.47 13.37 -4.95
CA LYS A 116 7.72 12.63 -4.79
C LYS A 116 8.34 12.78 -3.39
N GLU A 117 8.36 13.99 -2.87
CA GLU A 117 8.91 14.31 -1.55
C GLU A 117 8.11 13.69 -0.39
N GLU A 118 6.78 13.59 -0.52
CA GLU A 118 5.92 12.97 0.50
C GLU A 118 6.17 11.47 0.61
N THR A 119 6.43 10.82 -0.53
CA THR A 119 6.80 9.40 -0.55
C THR A 119 8.12 9.20 0.19
N LEU A 120 9.18 9.93 -0.19
CA LEU A 120 10.48 9.82 0.47
C LEU A 120 10.39 10.11 1.98
N ALA A 121 9.62 11.12 2.38
CA ALA A 121 9.39 11.43 3.79
C ALA A 121 8.73 10.26 4.55
N ALA A 122 7.74 9.59 3.94
CA ALA A 122 7.12 8.41 4.53
C ALA A 122 8.11 7.25 4.71
N TRP A 123 8.99 7.02 3.74
CA TRP A 123 10.04 6.00 3.84
C TRP A 123 11.04 6.30 4.96
N ARG A 124 11.54 7.55 5.04
CA ARG A 124 12.47 7.97 6.11
C ARG A 124 11.85 7.80 7.48
N TYR A 125 10.61 8.27 7.65
CA TYR A 125 9.87 8.12 8.90
C TYR A 125 9.72 6.66 9.31
N GLN A 126 9.35 5.78 8.38
CA GLN A 126 9.22 4.35 8.67
C GLN A 126 10.57 3.72 9.02
N LEU A 127 11.67 4.11 8.36
CA LEU A 127 13.00 3.60 8.66
C LEU A 127 13.44 3.98 10.08
N GLU A 128 13.34 5.26 10.42
CA GLU A 128 13.68 5.75 11.76
C GLU A 128 12.84 5.05 12.84
N ARG A 129 11.53 4.93 12.63
CA ARG A 129 10.62 4.27 13.59
C ARG A 129 10.95 2.79 13.78
N LEU A 130 11.25 2.07 12.68
CA LEU A 130 11.42 0.61 12.69
C LEU A 130 12.85 0.18 13.00
N TRP A 131 13.82 1.10 13.03
CA TRP A 131 15.23 0.77 13.18
C TRP A 131 15.50 -0.08 14.42
N ASP A 132 14.90 0.28 15.56
CA ASP A 132 15.08 -0.45 16.82
C ASP A 132 14.15 -1.67 16.96
N GLU A 133 13.12 -1.80 16.13
CA GLU A 133 12.18 -2.93 16.16
C GLU A 133 12.70 -4.17 15.40
N VAL A 134 13.57 -3.97 14.41
CA VAL A 134 14.09 -5.03 13.54
C VAL A 134 15.43 -5.52 14.09
N GLU A 135 15.59 -6.82 14.30
CA GLU A 135 16.86 -7.43 14.77
C GLU A 135 17.91 -7.54 13.66
#